data_AF-A0A956HBL0-F1
#
_entry.id   AF-A0A956HBL0-F1
#
_cell.length_a   1.000
_cell.length_b   1.000
_cell.length_c   1.000
_cell.angle_alpha   90.00
_cell.angle_beta   90.00
_cell.angle_gamma   90.00
#
_symmetry.space_group_name_H-M   'P 1'
#
loop_
_entity.id
_entity.type
_entity.pdbx_description
1 polymer ?
#
loop_
_entity_poly.entity_id
_entity_poly.type
_entity_poly.pdbx_seq_one_letter_code
_entity_poly.pdbx_strand_id
1 'polypeptide(L)'
;DASDVPSAIGALAFPVDPPEEESPLSLLFQPRMKELVVEEVSRDRQFRRVQLSLSSFVVRGRSPAVRAINDEVRRAEQRDDWPEHAQGRDGDIDVYCAHGVATSELFSFGCEILDSTLMVEEVNEGTGGVPPNATGSGYTFAIVDDTLHPVALTDLLRPDADFAARIRELVAADEWEDTAETRPWREGECGLGLNAAWMLSDDGLKLWSDDCPPLVFDLDMLEPLLLPGGVVARYFQARRAAEVAAAAAAEREAAQAAAAAAAAASTDAPTSPLSPASPTGP
;
A
#
# COMPACT_ATOMS: atom_id res chain seq x y z
N ASP A 1 8.05 80.08 23.03
CA ASP A 1 7.05 79.96 21.96
C ASP A 1 7.11 78.50 21.49
N ALA A 2 6.12 77.62 21.71
CA ALA A 2 4.65 77.74 21.54
C ALA A 2 4.29 78.02 20.06
N SER A 3 3.49 77.25 19.32
CA SER A 3 2.84 75.93 19.51
C SER A 3 2.66 75.25 18.11
N ASP A 4 1.93 74.17 17.81
CA ASP A 4 0.97 73.29 18.53
C ASP A 4 0.88 71.90 17.85
N VAL A 5 0.11 70.92 18.39
CA VAL A 5 0.07 69.50 17.92
C VAL A 5 -1.34 68.87 18.07
N PRO A 6 -2.02 68.48 16.96
CA PRO A 6 -2.24 67.04 16.66
C PRO A 6 -2.28 66.77 15.11
N SER A 7 -2.63 65.62 14.50
CA SER A 7 -3.37 64.39 14.90
C SER A 7 -2.88 63.10 14.21
N ALA A 8 -3.17 61.98 14.90
CA ALA A 8 -3.15 60.55 14.52
C ALA A 8 -3.43 60.21 13.03
N ILE A 9 -3.00 59.06 12.48
CA ILE A 9 -3.19 57.63 12.85
C ILE A 9 -1.97 56.85 12.29
N GLY A 10 -1.38 55.80 12.85
CA GLY A 10 -1.84 54.78 13.80
C GLY A 10 -1.65 53.38 13.18
N ALA A 11 -0.55 52.70 13.49
CA ALA A 11 -0.34 51.27 13.19
C ALA A 11 0.73 50.69 14.13
N LEU A 12 0.31 49.78 15.02
CA LEU A 12 1.21 48.98 15.84
C LEU A 12 1.80 47.86 14.97
N ALA A 13 3.10 47.91 14.69
CA ALA A 13 3.81 46.76 14.16
C ALA A 13 4.06 45.77 15.32
N PHE A 14 3.22 44.75 15.42
CA PHE A 14 3.55 43.57 16.22
C PHE A 14 4.76 42.88 15.56
N PRO A 15 5.85 42.58 16.30
CA PRO A 15 6.77 41.55 15.85
C PRO A 15 6.02 40.23 15.92
N VAL A 16 5.55 39.75 14.76
CA VAL A 16 5.14 38.37 14.62
C VAL A 16 6.44 37.56 14.64
N ASP A 17 6.64 36.77 15.69
CA ASP A 17 7.72 35.79 15.74
C ASP A 17 7.71 34.97 14.44
N PRO A 18 8.86 34.67 13.83
CA PRO A 18 8.88 33.75 12.71
C PRO A 18 8.27 32.42 13.18
N PRO A 19 7.41 31.77 12.38
CA PRO A 19 7.00 30.41 12.70
C PRO A 19 8.27 29.57 12.86
N GLU A 20 8.34 28.79 13.94
CA GLU A 20 9.51 27.97 14.24
C GLU A 20 9.91 27.18 12.98
N GLU A 21 11.12 27.45 12.45
CA GLU A 21 11.67 26.61 11.41
C GLU A 21 11.85 25.21 12.00
N GLU A 22 10.94 24.30 11.63
CA GLU A 22 11.13 22.87 11.83
C GLU A 22 12.52 22.52 11.33
N SER A 23 13.41 22.16 12.26
CA SER A 23 14.84 22.09 11.96
C SER A 23 15.07 21.18 10.74
N PRO A 24 15.67 21.67 9.64
CA PRO A 24 15.85 20.87 8.42
C PRO A 24 16.71 19.62 8.64
N LEU A 25 17.42 19.53 9.78
CA LEU A 25 18.12 18.34 10.25
C LEU A 25 17.18 17.18 10.63
N SER A 26 15.94 17.43 11.06
CA SER A 26 14.95 16.40 11.38
C SER A 26 14.49 15.61 10.14
N LEU A 27 14.53 16.25 8.96
CA LEU A 27 14.21 15.64 7.66
C LEU A 27 15.41 14.95 6.99
N LEU A 28 16.63 15.14 7.50
CA LEU A 28 17.87 14.62 6.91
C LEU A 28 18.29 13.23 7.40
N PHE A 29 17.65 12.70 8.44
CA PHE A 29 18.02 11.42 9.08
C PHE A 29 16.89 10.37 9.14
N GLN A 30 15.80 10.54 8.40
CA GLN A 30 14.92 9.40 8.15
C GLN A 30 15.58 8.46 7.12
N PRO A 31 15.80 7.18 7.43
CA PRO A 31 16.23 6.22 6.42
C PRO A 31 15.13 6.10 5.37
N ARG A 32 15.38 6.69 4.20
CA ARG A 32 14.45 6.57 3.07
C ARG A 32 14.54 5.14 2.54
N MET A 33 13.58 4.32 2.92
CA MET A 33 13.28 3.07 2.23
C MET A 33 13.19 3.37 0.73
N LYS A 34 14.03 2.70 -0.05
CA LYS A 34 14.05 2.84 -1.50
C LYS A 34 13.19 1.76 -2.09
N GLU A 35 12.26 2.13 -2.97
CA GLU A 35 11.52 1.17 -3.77
C GLU A 35 12.50 0.33 -4.60
N LEU A 36 12.24 -0.97 -4.65
CA LEU A 36 12.94 -1.91 -5.51
C LEU A 36 12.26 -1.90 -6.87
N VAL A 37 13.03 -1.93 -7.95
CA VAL A 37 12.49 -2.00 -9.30
C VAL A 37 12.00 -3.44 -9.53
N VAL A 38 10.69 -3.62 -9.60
CA VAL A 38 10.05 -4.89 -9.90
C VAL A 38 9.59 -4.91 -11.37
N GLU A 39 9.69 -6.07 -12.00
CA GLU A 39 9.28 -6.27 -13.39
C GLU A 39 8.38 -7.51 -13.47
N GLU A 40 7.16 -7.33 -13.99
CA GLU A 40 6.21 -8.43 -14.21
C GLU A 40 6.73 -9.40 -15.28
N VAL A 41 6.48 -10.69 -15.07
CA VAL A 41 6.90 -11.77 -15.96
C VAL A 41 5.77 -12.79 -16.06
N SER A 42 5.21 -12.93 -17.26
CA SER A 42 4.29 -14.03 -17.60
C SER A 42 5.04 -15.17 -18.30
N ARG A 43 4.68 -16.43 -18.01
CA ARG A 43 5.26 -17.64 -18.61
C ARG A 43 4.20 -18.74 -18.72
N ASP A 44 3.96 -19.24 -19.92
CA ASP A 44 3.13 -20.43 -20.14
C ASP A 44 3.98 -21.71 -20.17
N ARG A 45 3.45 -22.81 -19.62
CA ARG A 45 4.00 -24.16 -19.78
C ARG A 45 2.88 -25.17 -20.01
N GLN A 46 3.06 -26.09 -20.95
CA GLN A 46 2.09 -27.17 -21.19
C GLN A 46 2.61 -28.50 -20.66
N PHE A 47 1.86 -29.14 -19.76
CA PHE A 47 2.17 -30.43 -19.17
C PHE A 47 1.12 -31.48 -19.60
N ARG A 48 1.37 -32.11 -20.76
CA ARG A 48 0.46 -33.08 -21.40
C ARG A 48 -0.93 -32.52 -21.71
N ARG A 49 -1.85 -32.58 -20.74
CA ARG A 49 -3.25 -32.14 -20.83
C ARG A 49 -3.60 -31.01 -19.86
N VAL A 50 -2.61 -30.53 -19.11
CA VAL A 50 -2.75 -29.36 -18.24
C VAL A 50 -1.96 -28.20 -18.81
N GLN A 51 -2.59 -27.02 -18.89
CA GLN A 51 -1.90 -25.76 -19.13
C GLN A 51 -1.56 -25.12 -17.78
N LEU A 52 -0.30 -24.73 -17.60
CA LEU A 52 0.16 -23.96 -16.46
C LEU A 52 0.44 -22.54 -16.95
N SER A 53 -0.39 -21.58 -16.53
CA SER A 53 -0.10 -20.16 -16.67
C SER A 53 0.63 -19.68 -15.42
N LEU A 54 1.71 -18.94 -15.59
CA LEU A 54 2.39 -18.27 -14.48
C LEU A 54 2.44 -16.78 -14.76
N SER A 55 1.82 -15.99 -13.89
CA SER A 55 1.98 -14.55 -13.80
C SER A 55 2.72 -14.24 -12.51
N SER A 56 3.92 -13.65 -12.62
CA SER A 56 4.85 -13.46 -11.51
C SER A 56 5.68 -12.19 -11.74
N PHE A 57 6.74 -12.00 -10.99
CA PHE A 57 7.62 -10.85 -11.10
C PHE A 57 9.09 -11.19 -10.81
N VAL A 58 9.99 -10.28 -11.19
CA VAL A 58 11.43 -10.36 -10.91
C VAL A 58 11.90 -9.02 -10.34
N VAL A 59 12.61 -9.06 -9.22
CA VAL A 59 13.22 -7.87 -8.63
C VAL A 59 14.56 -7.58 -9.32
N ARG A 60 14.71 -6.39 -9.90
CA ARG A 60 15.93 -5.95 -10.59
C ARG A 60 16.97 -5.46 -9.59
N GLY A 61 18.17 -6.05 -9.64
CA GLY A 61 19.29 -5.64 -8.79
C GLY A 61 20.46 -6.62 -8.86
N ARG A 62 21.55 -6.31 -8.15
CA ARG A 62 22.75 -7.17 -8.04
C ARG A 62 23.09 -7.54 -6.59
N SER A 63 22.27 -7.12 -5.64
CA SER A 63 22.51 -7.35 -4.22
C SER A 63 22.21 -8.82 -3.84
N PRO A 64 22.94 -9.41 -2.88
CA PRO A 64 22.53 -10.63 -2.16
C PRO A 64 21.04 -10.73 -1.82
N ALA A 65 20.41 -9.73 -1.19
CA ALA A 65 18.98 -9.78 -0.85
C ALA A 65 18.11 -9.90 -2.11
N VAL A 66 18.39 -9.14 -3.16
CA VAL A 66 17.64 -9.23 -4.43
C VAL A 66 17.77 -10.61 -5.08
N ARG A 67 18.91 -11.30 -4.95
CA ARG A 67 19.01 -12.70 -5.39
C ARG A 67 18.15 -13.61 -4.53
N ALA A 68 18.26 -13.51 -3.20
CA ALA A 68 17.46 -14.32 -2.27
C ALA A 68 15.94 -14.14 -2.48
N ILE A 69 15.46 -12.91 -2.70
CA ILE A 69 14.05 -12.63 -3.05
C ILE A 69 13.67 -13.36 -4.34
N ASN A 70 14.48 -13.23 -5.40
CA ASN A 70 14.20 -13.91 -6.67
C ASN A 70 14.34 -15.44 -6.58
N ASP A 71 15.10 -15.98 -5.62
CA ASP A 71 15.17 -17.42 -5.33
C ASP A 71 13.90 -17.88 -4.58
N GLU A 72 13.42 -17.12 -3.58
CA GLU A 72 12.18 -17.39 -2.85
C GLU A 72 10.92 -17.28 -3.72
N VAL A 73 10.83 -16.27 -4.58
CA VAL A 73 9.75 -16.16 -5.58
C VAL A 73 9.75 -17.41 -6.47
N ARG A 74 10.90 -17.79 -7.04
CA ARG A 74 11.02 -19.02 -7.84
C ARG A 74 10.68 -20.29 -7.07
N ARG A 75 10.92 -20.34 -5.76
CA ARG A 75 10.54 -21.46 -4.88
C ARG A 75 9.02 -21.50 -4.65
N ALA A 76 8.36 -20.34 -4.55
CA ALA A 76 6.90 -20.24 -4.47
C ALA A 76 6.22 -20.59 -5.82
N GLU A 77 6.80 -20.16 -6.95
CA GLU A 77 6.37 -20.57 -8.30
C GLU A 77 6.44 -22.11 -8.49
N GLN A 78 7.48 -22.73 -7.96
CA GLN A 78 7.82 -24.14 -8.15
C GLN A 78 7.39 -24.98 -6.96
N ARG A 79 6.09 -25.22 -6.84
CA ARG A 79 5.56 -26.32 -6.04
C ARG A 79 6.01 -27.65 -6.67
N ASP A 80 6.90 -28.38 -5.99
CA ASP A 80 7.51 -29.62 -6.51
C ASP A 80 6.48 -30.72 -6.82
N ASP A 81 5.28 -30.63 -6.24
CA ASP A 81 4.15 -31.55 -6.38
C ASP A 81 3.30 -31.32 -7.64
N TRP A 82 3.49 -30.23 -8.41
CA TRP A 82 2.72 -29.96 -9.63
C TRP A 82 2.60 -31.16 -10.61
N PRO A 83 3.68 -31.92 -10.92
CA PRO A 83 3.59 -33.04 -11.86
C PRO A 83 2.81 -34.24 -11.31
N GLU A 84 2.63 -34.33 -9.99
CA GLU A 84 1.83 -35.36 -9.32
C GLU A 84 0.37 -34.88 -9.18
N HIS A 85 0.14 -33.61 -8.87
CA HIS A 85 -1.19 -33.01 -8.80
C HIS A 85 -1.92 -33.02 -10.14
N ALA A 86 -1.20 -32.72 -11.24
CA ALA A 86 -1.73 -32.71 -12.61
C ALA A 86 -1.82 -34.11 -13.26
N GLN A 87 -1.46 -35.19 -12.56
CA GLN A 87 -1.29 -36.50 -13.20
C GLN A 87 -2.63 -37.19 -13.51
N GLY A 88 -3.00 -37.20 -14.79
CA GLY A 88 -4.20 -37.88 -15.30
C GLY A 88 -5.46 -37.01 -15.31
N ARG A 89 -5.34 -35.71 -15.04
CA ARG A 89 -6.41 -34.72 -15.15
C ARG A 89 -6.26 -33.87 -16.42
N ASP A 90 -7.35 -33.24 -16.80
CA ASP A 90 -7.46 -32.28 -17.90
C ASP A 90 -7.96 -30.95 -17.28
N GLY A 91 -7.41 -29.80 -17.70
CA GLY A 91 -7.78 -28.48 -17.16
C GLY A 91 -6.59 -27.54 -17.04
N ASP A 92 -6.81 -26.35 -16.47
CA ASP A 92 -5.81 -25.29 -16.39
C ASP A 92 -5.45 -24.97 -14.93
N ILE A 93 -4.18 -24.69 -14.67
CA ILE A 93 -3.65 -24.25 -13.38
C ILE A 93 -3.02 -22.87 -13.59
N ASP A 94 -3.62 -21.84 -12.99
CA ASP A 94 -3.07 -20.49 -13.01
C ASP A 94 -2.35 -20.23 -11.68
N VAL A 95 -1.09 -19.81 -11.75
CA VAL A 95 -0.30 -19.35 -10.61
C VAL A 95 -0.08 -17.85 -10.75
N TYR A 96 -0.63 -17.08 -9.82
CA TYR A 96 -0.55 -15.63 -9.78
C TYR A 96 0.25 -15.16 -8.56
N CYS A 97 1.50 -14.76 -8.77
CA CYS A 97 2.34 -14.16 -7.75
C CYS A 97 2.39 -12.63 -7.92
N ALA A 98 1.98 -11.90 -6.88
CA ALA A 98 2.01 -10.44 -6.83
C ALA A 98 2.82 -9.95 -5.63
N HIS A 99 3.67 -8.94 -5.85
CA HIS A 99 4.29 -8.23 -4.74
C HIS A 99 3.30 -7.25 -4.12
N GLY A 100 3.36 -7.10 -2.80
CA GLY A 100 2.58 -6.08 -2.10
C GLY A 100 3.45 -4.93 -1.59
N VAL A 101 4.64 -5.24 -1.06
CA VAL A 101 5.63 -4.23 -0.62
C VAL A 101 6.99 -4.58 -1.18
N ALA A 102 7.65 -3.62 -1.83
CA ALA A 102 8.94 -3.85 -2.48
C ALA A 102 9.93 -2.72 -2.15
N THR A 103 10.54 -2.76 -0.96
CA THR A 103 11.49 -1.73 -0.50
C THR A 103 12.85 -2.31 -0.09
N SER A 104 13.83 -1.44 0.12
CA SER A 104 15.17 -1.79 0.60
C SER A 104 15.26 -2.29 2.05
N GLU A 105 14.18 -2.19 2.85
CA GLU A 105 14.13 -2.72 4.24
C GLU A 105 13.06 -3.82 4.42
N LEU A 106 12.08 -3.89 3.54
CA LEU A 106 10.91 -4.76 3.65
C LEU A 106 10.47 -5.23 2.27
N PHE A 107 10.36 -6.54 2.09
CA PHE A 107 9.81 -7.18 0.90
C PHE A 107 8.65 -8.09 1.28
N SER A 108 7.55 -8.02 0.54
CA SER A 108 6.35 -8.83 0.77
C SER A 108 5.69 -9.20 -0.55
N PHE A 109 5.31 -10.46 -0.69
CA PHE A 109 4.57 -10.96 -1.83
C PHE A 109 3.63 -12.10 -1.45
N GLY A 110 2.59 -12.29 -2.26
CA GLY A 110 1.72 -13.46 -2.22
C GLY A 110 1.75 -14.21 -3.54
N CYS A 111 1.44 -15.50 -3.49
CA CYS A 111 1.14 -16.33 -4.65
C CYS A 111 -0.21 -17.01 -4.42
N GLU A 112 -1.12 -16.86 -5.37
CA GLU A 112 -2.41 -17.54 -5.41
C GLU A 112 -2.39 -18.59 -6.52
N ILE A 113 -2.97 -19.74 -6.23
CA ILE A 113 -3.11 -20.88 -7.13
C ILE A 113 -4.59 -21.03 -7.43
N LEU A 114 -4.96 -21.06 -8.71
CA LEU A 114 -6.29 -21.41 -9.19
C LEU A 114 -6.19 -22.71 -9.97
N ASP A 115 -6.60 -23.83 -9.35
CA ASP A 115 -6.64 -25.14 -10.01
C ASP A 115 -8.05 -25.44 -10.53
N SER A 116 -8.23 -25.38 -11.85
CA SER A 116 -9.48 -25.75 -12.53
C SER A 116 -9.55 -27.22 -12.96
N THR A 117 -8.48 -28.00 -12.76
CA THR A 117 -8.52 -29.48 -12.92
C THR A 117 -9.35 -30.15 -11.83
N LEU A 118 -9.56 -29.44 -10.70
CA LEU A 118 -10.41 -29.79 -9.57
C LEU A 118 -11.83 -29.23 -9.74
N MET A 119 -12.49 -29.55 -10.86
CA MET A 119 -13.93 -29.32 -11.03
C MET A 119 -14.72 -30.20 -10.06
N VAL A 120 -15.10 -29.64 -8.90
CA VAL A 120 -16.02 -30.27 -7.95
C VAL A 120 -17.44 -30.18 -8.52
N GLU A 121 -18.20 -31.28 -8.50
CA GLU A 121 -19.58 -31.35 -9.03
C GLU A 121 -20.61 -30.48 -8.29
N GLU A 122 -20.20 -29.77 -7.22
CA GLU A 122 -21.03 -28.86 -6.43
C GLU A 122 -20.34 -27.50 -6.27
N VAL A 123 -20.61 -26.59 -7.22
CA VAL A 123 -20.48 -25.15 -6.95
C VAL A 123 -21.59 -24.79 -5.97
N ASN A 124 -21.28 -24.85 -4.66
CA ASN A 124 -22.19 -24.39 -3.63
C ASN A 124 -22.49 -22.90 -3.85
N GLU A 125 -23.75 -22.57 -4.18
CA GLU A 125 -24.21 -21.20 -4.50
C GLU A 125 -24.00 -20.18 -3.37
N GLY A 126 -23.53 -20.62 -2.19
CA GLY A 126 -23.22 -19.79 -1.03
C GLY A 126 -21.83 -19.15 -0.99
N THR A 127 -20.85 -19.54 -1.83
CA THR A 127 -19.44 -19.06 -1.72
C THR A 127 -19.10 -17.86 -2.62
N GLY A 128 -20.10 -17.16 -3.17
CA GLY A 128 -19.87 -15.92 -3.95
C GLY A 128 -19.17 -16.08 -5.30
N GLY A 129 -18.85 -17.32 -5.73
CA GLY A 129 -18.20 -17.61 -7.00
C GLY A 129 -16.67 -17.76 -6.93
N VAL A 130 -16.06 -17.76 -5.73
CA VAL A 130 -14.66 -18.16 -5.57
C VAL A 130 -14.52 -19.65 -5.95
N PRO A 131 -13.61 -20.03 -6.88
CA PRO A 131 -13.37 -21.43 -7.20
C PRO A 131 -12.92 -22.21 -5.96
N PRO A 132 -13.42 -23.43 -5.70
CA PRO A 132 -13.19 -24.16 -4.45
C PRO A 132 -11.74 -24.60 -4.19
N ASN A 133 -10.79 -24.27 -5.08
CA ASN A 133 -9.39 -24.69 -5.01
C ASN A 133 -8.41 -23.50 -5.07
N ALA A 134 -8.87 -22.30 -4.72
CA ALA A 134 -8.03 -21.12 -4.59
C ALA A 134 -7.09 -21.26 -3.37
N THR A 135 -5.83 -21.66 -3.56
CA THR A 135 -4.85 -21.76 -2.46
C THR A 135 -3.93 -20.55 -2.47
N GLY A 136 -3.95 -19.77 -1.38
CA GLY A 136 -3.02 -18.65 -1.19
C GLY A 136 -1.77 -19.03 -0.41
N SER A 137 -0.68 -18.32 -0.66
CA SER A 137 0.53 -18.34 0.15
C SER A 137 1.12 -16.93 0.20
N GLY A 138 1.62 -16.52 1.36
CA GLY A 138 2.16 -15.18 1.58
C GLY A 138 3.52 -15.24 2.27
N TYR A 139 4.42 -14.35 1.86
CA TYR A 139 5.80 -14.30 2.30
C TYR A 139 6.24 -12.86 2.53
N THR A 140 6.63 -12.54 3.76
CA THR A 140 7.15 -11.22 4.14
C THR A 140 8.54 -11.36 4.78
N PHE A 141 9.43 -10.44 4.41
CA PHE A 141 10.84 -10.46 4.79
C PHE A 141 11.36 -9.07 5.13
N ALA A 142 12.08 -8.95 6.24
CA ALA A 142 12.93 -7.81 6.51
C ALA A 142 14.26 -7.97 5.74
N ILE A 143 14.80 -6.86 5.24
CA ILE A 143 16.12 -6.80 4.63
C ILE A 143 17.05 -6.07 5.59
N VAL A 144 18.01 -6.79 6.16
CA VAL A 144 19.00 -6.25 7.11
C VAL A 144 20.38 -6.61 6.60
N ASP A 145 21.26 -5.61 6.46
CA ASP A 145 22.62 -5.78 5.92
C ASP A 145 22.67 -6.61 4.61
N ASP A 146 21.73 -6.34 3.70
CA ASP A 146 21.56 -7.04 2.41
C ASP A 146 21.29 -8.55 2.55
N THR A 147 20.80 -8.99 3.71
CA THR A 147 20.36 -10.34 4.01
C THR A 147 18.84 -10.38 4.22
N LEU A 148 18.21 -11.44 3.76
CA LEU A 148 16.75 -11.63 3.81
C LEU A 148 16.38 -12.40 5.10
N HIS A 149 15.52 -11.80 5.92
CA HIS A 149 15.05 -12.37 7.18
C HIS A 149 13.54 -12.56 7.13
N PRO A 150 13.02 -13.80 7.20
CA PRO A 150 11.58 -14.04 7.28
C PRO A 150 10.97 -13.31 8.48
N VAL A 151 9.82 -12.68 8.27
CA VAL A 151 9.00 -12.07 9.31
C VAL A 151 7.83 -13.01 9.55
N ALA A 152 7.65 -13.50 10.76
CA ALA A 152 6.44 -14.23 11.13
C ALA A 152 5.31 -13.25 11.46
N LEU A 153 4.06 -13.71 11.39
CA LEU A 153 2.89 -12.89 11.74
C LEU A 153 2.97 -12.40 13.20
N THR A 154 3.56 -13.20 14.09
CA THR A 154 3.87 -12.84 15.48
C THR A 154 4.85 -11.69 15.62
N ASP A 155 5.80 -11.55 14.70
CA ASP A 155 6.90 -10.58 14.80
C ASP A 155 6.45 -9.16 14.42
N LEU A 156 5.30 -9.06 13.74
CA LEU A 156 4.63 -7.78 13.51
C LEU A 156 4.10 -7.17 14.80
N LEU A 157 3.81 -7.99 15.80
CA LEU A 157 2.83 -7.66 16.82
C LEU A 157 3.46 -7.33 18.16
N ARG A 158 2.73 -6.56 18.95
CA ARG A 158 3.09 -6.28 20.33
C ARG A 158 2.97 -7.57 21.17
N PRO A 159 3.90 -7.89 22.08
CA PRO A 159 3.85 -9.13 22.85
C PRO A 159 2.63 -9.28 23.77
N ASP A 160 1.93 -8.17 24.04
CA ASP A 160 0.69 -8.08 24.81
C ASP A 160 -0.59 -8.09 23.95
N ALA A 161 -0.47 -8.09 22.62
CA ALA A 161 -1.61 -8.17 21.70
C ALA A 161 -2.03 -9.63 21.45
N ASP A 162 -3.22 -10.03 21.92
CA ASP A 162 -3.89 -11.23 21.43
C ASP A 162 -4.42 -10.95 20.02
N PHE A 163 -3.60 -11.29 19.02
CA PHE A 163 -3.94 -11.12 17.61
C PHE A 163 -5.25 -11.79 17.24
N ALA A 164 -5.43 -13.04 17.64
CA ALA A 164 -6.60 -13.82 17.28
C ALA A 164 -7.86 -13.26 17.93
N ALA A 165 -7.79 -12.77 19.17
CA ALA A 165 -8.89 -12.01 19.78
C ALA A 165 -9.15 -10.70 19.03
N ARG A 166 -8.13 -9.90 18.71
CA ARG A 166 -8.35 -8.61 18.06
C ARG A 166 -8.85 -8.74 16.61
N ILE A 167 -8.35 -9.70 15.84
CA ILE A 167 -8.90 -9.97 14.51
C ILE A 167 -10.36 -10.43 14.62
N ARG A 168 -10.71 -11.29 15.58
CA ARG A 168 -12.12 -11.64 15.86
C ARG A 168 -12.94 -10.41 16.26
N GLU A 169 -12.41 -9.48 17.05
CA GLU A 169 -13.08 -8.22 17.39
C GLU A 169 -13.28 -7.32 16.16
N LEU A 170 -12.29 -7.19 15.28
CA LEU A 170 -12.38 -6.38 14.06
C LEU A 170 -13.37 -6.98 13.05
N VAL A 171 -13.32 -8.30 12.86
CA VAL A 171 -14.22 -9.05 11.98
C VAL A 171 -15.65 -9.10 12.54
N ALA A 172 -15.82 -9.10 13.87
CA ALA A 172 -17.14 -9.04 14.52
C ALA A 172 -17.66 -7.60 14.73
N ALA A 173 -16.82 -6.57 14.54
CA ALA A 173 -17.28 -5.19 14.52
C ALA A 173 -18.12 -4.93 13.27
N ASP A 174 -19.15 -4.10 13.41
CA ASP A 174 -20.19 -3.84 12.41
C ASP A 174 -19.68 -3.06 11.16
N GLU A 175 -18.37 -2.90 11.04
CA GLU A 175 -17.67 -2.23 9.93
C GLU A 175 -17.45 -3.16 8.73
N TRP A 176 -17.46 -4.48 8.96
CA TRP A 176 -17.38 -5.50 7.91
C TRP A 176 -18.79 -6.04 7.59
N GLU A 177 -19.25 -5.82 6.35
CA GLU A 177 -20.54 -6.34 5.87
C GLU A 177 -20.63 -7.88 6.07
N ASP A 178 -21.81 -8.39 6.42
CA ASP A 178 -22.09 -9.84 6.52
C ASP A 178 -22.20 -10.46 5.11
N THR A 179 -21.05 -10.68 4.50
CA THR A 179 -20.91 -11.33 3.19
C THR A 179 -20.57 -12.81 3.36
N ALA A 180 -20.66 -13.57 2.26
CA ALA A 180 -20.16 -14.94 2.21
C ALA A 180 -18.65 -15.06 2.52
N GLU A 181 -17.88 -13.99 2.31
CA GLU A 181 -16.44 -13.97 2.53
C GLU A 181 -16.09 -13.69 4.00
N THR A 182 -16.91 -12.91 4.71
CA THR A 182 -16.60 -12.47 6.08
C THR A 182 -17.21 -13.38 7.14
N ARG A 183 -18.34 -14.02 6.84
CA ARG A 183 -19.10 -14.88 7.78
C ARG A 183 -18.29 -16.04 8.38
N PRO A 184 -17.52 -16.85 7.62
CA PRO A 184 -16.75 -17.97 8.19
C PRO A 184 -15.72 -17.51 9.24
N TRP A 185 -15.19 -16.30 9.11
CA TRP A 185 -14.29 -15.69 10.07
C TRP A 185 -15.01 -15.13 11.30
N ARG A 186 -16.22 -14.57 11.14
CA ARG A 186 -17.09 -14.12 12.24
C ARG A 186 -17.56 -15.28 13.10
N GLU A 187 -17.93 -16.39 12.48
CA GLU A 187 -18.46 -17.58 13.14
C GLU A 187 -17.36 -18.46 13.75
N GLY A 188 -16.09 -18.16 13.44
CA GLY A 188 -14.92 -18.85 13.99
C GLY A 188 -14.64 -20.20 13.31
N GLU A 189 -15.21 -20.42 12.12
CA GLU A 189 -14.91 -21.57 11.26
C GLU A 189 -13.49 -21.46 10.69
N CYS A 190 -13.06 -20.24 10.38
CA CYS A 190 -11.70 -19.96 9.92
C CYS A 190 -10.68 -19.89 11.05
N GLY A 191 -9.64 -20.71 10.94
CA GLY A 191 -8.55 -20.80 11.90
C GLY A 191 -7.58 -19.62 11.81
N LEU A 192 -7.70 -18.65 12.71
CA LEU A 192 -6.67 -17.63 12.97
C LEU A 192 -5.44 -18.22 13.70
N GLY A 193 -4.83 -19.25 13.10
CA GLY A 193 -3.60 -19.83 13.57
C GLY A 193 -2.41 -18.93 13.27
N LEU A 194 -1.36 -18.99 14.11
CA LEU A 194 -0.08 -18.29 13.87
C LEU A 194 0.66 -18.79 12.60
N ASN A 195 0.15 -19.87 11.99
CA ASN A 195 0.63 -20.46 10.74
C ASN A 195 -0.15 -19.97 9.51
N ALA A 196 -1.14 -19.07 9.67
CA ALA A 196 -1.87 -18.50 8.54
C ALA A 196 -0.89 -17.85 7.55
N ALA A 197 -1.08 -18.14 6.26
CA ALA A 197 -0.29 -17.50 5.22
C ALA A 197 -0.68 -16.02 5.16
N TRP A 198 0.29 -15.13 5.00
CA TRP A 198 0.03 -13.70 5.02
C TRP A 198 1.02 -12.90 4.18
N MET A 199 0.54 -11.83 3.57
CA MET A 199 1.37 -10.82 2.92
C MET A 199 0.95 -9.43 3.38
N LEU A 200 1.89 -8.50 3.34
CA LEU A 200 1.60 -7.07 3.35
C LEU A 200 1.53 -6.51 1.92
N SER A 201 0.52 -5.68 1.63
CA SER A 201 0.41 -4.83 0.45
C SER A 201 0.39 -3.34 0.84
N ASP A 202 0.29 -2.46 -0.16
CA ASP A 202 0.05 -1.03 0.07
C ASP A 202 -1.35 -0.73 0.63
N ASP A 203 -2.34 -1.58 0.35
CA ASP A 203 -3.71 -1.43 0.84
C ASP A 203 -3.87 -2.00 2.27
N GLY A 204 -3.20 -3.11 2.58
CA GLY A 204 -3.53 -3.89 3.75
C GLY A 204 -2.59 -5.05 4.08
N LEU A 205 -2.89 -5.76 5.16
CA LEU A 205 -2.39 -7.11 5.41
C LEU A 205 -3.42 -8.11 4.89
N LYS A 206 -3.03 -8.96 3.95
CA LYS A 206 -3.87 -10.04 3.41
C LYS A 206 -3.55 -11.35 4.15
N LEU A 207 -4.56 -11.98 4.74
CA LEU A 207 -4.50 -13.32 5.34
C LEU A 207 -5.15 -14.35 4.43
N TRP A 208 -4.56 -15.55 4.39
CA TRP A 208 -5.19 -16.78 3.91
C TRP A 208 -5.16 -17.83 5.02
N SER A 209 -6.25 -18.58 5.14
CA SER A 209 -6.34 -19.83 5.89
C SER A 209 -6.80 -20.92 4.91
N ASP A 210 -6.44 -22.17 5.19
CA ASP A 210 -7.00 -23.32 4.48
C ASP A 210 -8.54 -23.28 4.57
N ASP A 211 -9.21 -23.67 3.49
CA ASP A 211 -10.66 -23.70 3.30
C ASP A 211 -11.41 -22.36 3.56
N CYS A 212 -10.69 -21.24 3.58
CA CYS A 212 -11.24 -19.93 3.93
C CYS A 212 -11.00 -18.85 2.86
N PRO A 213 -12.00 -17.97 2.61
CA PRO A 213 -11.82 -16.80 1.77
C PRO A 213 -10.77 -15.86 2.37
N PRO A 214 -9.95 -15.18 1.55
CA PRO A 214 -8.92 -14.28 2.06
C PRO A 214 -9.51 -13.06 2.76
N LEU A 215 -8.90 -12.64 3.88
CA LEU A 215 -9.22 -11.35 4.53
C LEU A 215 -8.16 -10.31 4.19
N VAL A 216 -8.57 -9.05 3.98
CA VAL A 216 -7.68 -7.90 3.81
C VAL A 216 -7.93 -6.89 4.90
N PHE A 217 -6.93 -6.61 5.74
CA PHE A 217 -7.01 -5.61 6.79
C PHE A 217 -6.32 -4.33 6.37
N ASP A 218 -7.08 -3.25 6.20
CA ASP A 218 -6.56 -1.90 6.01
C ASP A 218 -5.53 -1.52 7.08
N LEU A 219 -4.56 -0.71 6.68
CA LEU A 219 -3.39 -0.37 7.52
C LEU A 219 -3.75 0.33 8.83
N ASP A 220 -4.83 1.10 8.85
CA ASP A 220 -5.33 1.81 10.03
C ASP A 220 -5.88 0.85 11.10
N MET A 221 -6.43 -0.30 10.71
CA MET A 221 -6.86 -1.34 11.65
C MET A 221 -5.67 -2.08 12.29
N LEU A 222 -4.54 -2.15 11.58
CA LEU A 222 -3.33 -2.84 12.04
C LEU A 222 -2.49 -2.00 13.00
N GLU A 223 -2.39 -0.68 12.78
CA GLU A 223 -1.48 0.22 13.49
C GLU A 223 -1.44 0.02 15.04
N PRO A 224 -2.57 -0.11 15.76
CA PRO A 224 -2.54 -0.28 17.22
C PRO A 224 -1.83 -1.55 17.71
N LEU A 225 -1.78 -2.57 16.83
CA LEU A 225 -1.28 -3.92 17.12
C LEU A 225 0.20 -4.10 16.80
N LEU A 226 0.79 -3.17 16.05
CA LEU A 226 2.14 -3.31 15.57
C LEU A 226 3.16 -3.04 16.68
N LEU A 227 4.25 -3.82 16.66
CA LEU A 227 5.41 -3.61 17.51
C LEU A 227 6.04 -2.23 17.22
N PRO A 228 6.04 -1.28 18.19
CA PRO A 228 6.57 0.06 17.94
C PRO A 228 8.04 0.03 17.51
N GLY A 229 8.35 0.68 16.39
CA GLY A 229 9.70 0.70 15.81
C GLY A 229 10.09 -0.58 15.03
N GLY A 230 9.25 -1.62 15.03
CA GLY A 230 9.40 -2.78 14.15
C GLY A 230 9.37 -2.39 12.67
N VAL A 231 9.96 -3.21 11.79
CA VAL A 231 10.16 -2.87 10.37
C VAL A 231 8.85 -2.49 9.66
N VAL A 232 7.76 -3.18 9.95
CA VAL A 232 6.43 -2.91 9.38
C VAL A 232 5.79 -1.64 9.96
N ALA A 233 5.96 -1.38 11.27
CA ALA A 233 5.54 -0.10 11.86
C ALA A 233 6.28 1.11 11.23
N ARG A 234 7.58 0.96 10.95
CA ARG A 234 8.36 1.99 10.23
C ARG A 234 7.90 2.15 8.78
N TYR A 235 7.55 1.05 8.11
CA TYR A 235 6.98 1.08 6.75
C TYR A 235 5.75 1.98 6.67
N PHE A 236 4.75 1.77 7.56
CA PHE A 236 3.53 2.57 7.55
C PHE A 236 3.75 4.03 7.93
N GLN A 237 4.61 4.29 8.93
CA GLN A 237 4.96 5.67 9.29
C GLN A 237 5.59 6.42 8.11
N ALA A 238 6.44 5.76 7.32
CA ALA A 238 7.02 6.34 6.11
C ALA A 238 6.00 6.50 4.97
N ARG A 239 5.10 5.53 4.75
CA ARG A 239 4.04 5.61 3.73
C ARG A 239 3.07 6.76 4.01
N ARG A 240 2.54 6.87 5.24
CA ARG A 240 1.67 8.00 5.64
C ARG A 240 2.40 9.35 5.55
N ALA A 241 3.66 9.42 5.95
CA ALA A 241 4.46 10.65 5.80
C ALA A 241 4.64 11.05 4.32
N ALA A 242 4.82 10.07 3.42
CA ALA A 242 4.89 10.31 1.99
C ALA A 242 3.54 10.78 1.40
N GLU A 243 2.42 10.21 1.84
CA GLU A 243 1.08 10.60 1.41
C GLU A 243 0.71 12.02 1.85
N VAL A 244 0.97 12.38 3.10
CA VAL A 244 0.78 13.75 3.61
C VAL A 244 1.67 14.73 2.83
N ALA A 245 2.93 14.36 2.54
CA ALA A 245 3.82 15.19 1.75
C ALA A 245 3.37 15.34 0.28
N ALA A 246 2.78 14.30 -0.31
CA ALA A 246 2.23 14.31 -1.66
C ALA A 246 0.96 15.17 -1.76
N ALA A 247 0.03 15.04 -0.80
CA ALA A 247 -1.14 15.90 -0.71
C ALA A 247 -0.75 17.38 -0.59
N ALA A 248 0.16 17.71 0.35
CA ALA A 248 0.68 19.06 0.51
C ALA A 248 1.48 19.57 -0.71
N ALA A 249 2.05 18.69 -1.55
CA ALA A 249 2.66 19.07 -2.82
C ALA A 249 1.59 19.39 -3.89
N ALA A 250 0.57 18.56 -4.02
CA ALA A 250 -0.55 18.77 -4.95
C ALA A 250 -1.33 20.07 -4.63
N GLU A 251 -1.56 20.36 -3.35
CA GLU A 251 -2.17 21.63 -2.93
C GLU A 251 -1.33 22.85 -3.33
N ARG A 252 -0.01 22.78 -3.17
CA ARG A 252 0.92 23.85 -3.59
C ARG A 252 0.93 24.03 -5.10
N GLU A 253 0.90 22.95 -5.87
CA GLU A 253 0.83 23.00 -7.34
C GLU A 253 -0.51 23.60 -7.81
N ALA A 254 -1.64 23.18 -7.22
CA ALA A 254 -2.94 23.74 -7.49
C ALA A 254 -3.03 25.24 -7.16
N ALA A 255 -2.46 25.67 -6.03
CA ALA A 255 -2.38 27.08 -5.64
C ALA A 255 -1.52 27.90 -6.61
N GLN A 256 -0.38 27.36 -7.07
CA GLN A 256 0.46 28.00 -8.08
C GLN A 256 -0.23 28.12 -9.45
N ALA A 257 -0.94 27.07 -9.88
CA ALA A 257 -1.72 27.09 -11.12
C ALA A 257 -2.86 28.12 -11.06
N ALA A 258 -3.58 28.20 -9.93
CA ALA A 258 -4.62 29.19 -9.71
C ALA A 258 -4.07 30.64 -9.70
N ALA A 259 -2.92 30.87 -9.05
CA ALA A 259 -2.25 32.17 -9.05
C ALA A 259 -1.77 32.58 -10.45
N ALA A 260 -1.23 31.64 -11.23
CA ALA A 260 -0.80 31.88 -12.62
C ALA A 260 -1.99 32.21 -13.53
N ALA A 261 -3.12 31.50 -13.38
CA ALA A 261 -4.35 31.78 -14.12
C ALA A 261 -4.94 33.16 -13.78
N ALA A 262 -4.94 33.54 -12.49
CA ALA A 262 -5.38 34.87 -12.05
C ALA A 262 -4.48 35.99 -12.59
N ALA A 263 -3.16 35.78 -12.61
CA ALA A 263 -2.21 36.72 -13.19
C ALA A 263 -2.45 36.92 -14.70
N ALA A 264 -2.62 35.82 -15.46
CA ALA A 264 -2.92 35.88 -16.89
C ALA A 264 -4.23 36.62 -17.21
N ALA A 265 -5.29 36.37 -16.42
CA ALA A 265 -6.57 37.08 -16.54
C ALA A 265 -6.45 38.59 -16.25
N SER A 266 -5.50 39.01 -15.40
CA SER A 266 -5.27 40.43 -15.10
C SER A 266 -4.54 41.18 -16.23
N THR A 267 -3.74 40.49 -17.03
CA THR A 267 -2.99 41.09 -18.16
C THR A 267 -3.84 41.35 -19.41
N ASP A 268 -4.97 40.64 -19.58
CA ASP A 268 -5.91 40.85 -20.68
C ASP A 268 -6.98 41.93 -20.38
N ALA A 269 -6.90 42.61 -19.23
CA ALA A 269 -7.77 43.74 -18.94
C ALA A 269 -7.49 44.89 -19.95
N PRO A 270 -8.47 45.27 -20.80
CA PRO A 270 -8.22 46.27 -21.83
C PRO A 270 -7.94 47.62 -21.17
N THR A 271 -6.73 48.12 -21.37
CA THR A 271 -6.38 49.52 -21.11
C THR A 271 -7.24 50.39 -22.00
N SER A 272 -8.38 50.83 -21.47
CA SER A 272 -9.29 51.74 -22.17
C SER A 272 -8.47 52.96 -22.58
N PRO A 273 -8.38 53.29 -23.89
CA PRO A 273 -7.61 54.44 -24.32
C PRO A 273 -8.27 55.68 -23.73
N LEU A 274 -7.53 56.37 -22.85
CA LEU A 274 -7.87 57.70 -22.36
C LEU A 274 -7.92 58.63 -23.58
N SER A 275 -9.12 58.82 -24.13
CA SER A 275 -9.36 59.78 -25.20
C SER A 275 -8.93 61.16 -24.73
N PRO A 276 -7.95 61.80 -25.38
CA PRO A 276 -7.54 63.14 -25.00
C PRO A 276 -8.70 64.11 -25.28
N ALA A 277 -9.19 64.76 -24.23
CA ALA A 277 -10.19 65.81 -24.36
C ALA A 277 -9.59 67.00 -25.11
N SER A 278 -10.01 67.22 -26.36
CA SER A 278 -9.62 68.38 -27.15
C SER A 278 -10.15 69.68 -26.52
N PRO A 279 -9.30 70.66 -26.16
CA PRO A 279 -9.73 71.93 -25.61
C PRO A 279 -9.73 73.03 -26.69
N THR A 280 -10.89 73.33 -27.28
CA THR A 280 -11.09 74.55 -28.09
C THR A 280 -12.54 75.03 -28.03
N GLY A 281 -12.77 76.14 -27.33
CA GLY A 281 -13.78 77.13 -27.73
C GLY A 281 -13.15 78.14 -28.71
N PRO A 282 -13.71 79.36 -28.89
CA PRO A 282 -14.93 79.91 -28.27
C PRO A 282 -16.22 79.64 -29.06
#